data_AF-A0A451A629-F1
#
_entry.id   AF-A0A451A629-F1
#
_cell.length_a   1.000
_cell.length_b   1.000
_cell.length_c   1.000
_cell.angle_alpha   90.00
_cell.angle_beta   90.00
_cell.angle_gamma   90.00
#
_symmetry.space_group_name_H-M   'P 1'
#
loop_
_entity.id
_entity.type
_entity.pdbx_description
1 polymer ?
#
loop_
_entity_poly.entity_id
_entity_poly.type
_entity_poly.pdbx_seq_one_letter_code
_entity_poly.pdbx_strand_id
1 'polypeptide(L)'
;MFSQVPFTQPRWGWIFVRSLLPNPPGTLKPEEPKTAYELVENFTYYPLVQIEPPLILSAIQRHRELLVSFWDALIIEAALLSNCTIVLSEDMQDGQRIDNKLTIRNPFVSRHSSV
;
A
#
# COMPACT_ATOMS: atom_id res chain seq x y z
N MET A 1 -42.35 12.96 0.59
CA MET A 1 -42.98 11.85 1.34
C MET A 1 -42.52 10.56 0.68
N PHE A 2 -41.89 9.69 1.46
CA PHE A 2 -40.95 8.63 1.05
C PHE A 2 -41.61 7.46 0.30
N SER A 3 -40.88 6.85 -0.65
CA SER A 3 -41.07 5.45 -1.03
C SER A 3 -39.72 4.79 -1.36
N GLN A 4 -39.16 4.22 -0.30
CA GLN A 4 -38.22 3.10 -0.18
C GLN A 4 -37.41 2.68 -1.42
N VAL A 5 -36.13 3.05 -1.41
CA VAL A 5 -35.06 2.36 -2.15
C VAL A 5 -34.74 1.07 -1.39
N PRO A 6 -34.79 -0.14 -2.00
CA PRO A 6 -34.54 -1.35 -1.25
C PRO A 6 -33.05 -1.48 -0.91
N PHE A 7 -32.80 -1.52 0.39
CA PHE A 7 -31.80 -2.29 1.13
C PHE A 7 -30.52 -2.68 0.36
N THR A 8 -29.44 -2.02 0.73
CA THR A 8 -28.04 -2.31 0.35
C THR A 8 -27.69 -3.80 0.46
N GLN A 9 -27.31 -4.42 -0.67
CA GLN A 9 -26.66 -5.73 -0.64
C GLN A 9 -25.34 -5.64 0.16
N PRO A 10 -25.01 -6.64 1.00
CA PRO A 10 -23.69 -6.73 1.59
C PRO A 10 -22.62 -6.86 0.49
N ARG A 11 -21.57 -6.03 0.55
CA ARG A 11 -20.45 -5.99 -0.43
C ARG A 11 -19.74 -7.33 -0.63
N TRP A 12 -19.99 -8.31 0.22
CA TRP A 12 -19.50 -9.69 0.14
C TRP A 12 -20.06 -10.48 -1.07
N GLY A 13 -21.28 -10.19 -1.53
CA GLY A 13 -21.87 -10.88 -2.70
C GLY A 13 -21.05 -10.68 -3.98
N TRP A 14 -20.39 -9.54 -4.11
CA TRP A 14 -19.54 -9.21 -5.27
C TRP A 14 -18.21 -9.98 -5.28
N ILE A 15 -17.65 -10.32 -4.11
CA ILE A 15 -16.42 -11.13 -4.01
C ILE A 15 -16.71 -12.56 -4.49
N PHE A 16 -17.83 -13.14 -4.05
CA PHE A 16 -18.22 -14.51 -4.42
C PHE A 16 -18.50 -14.66 -5.92
N VAL A 17 -19.21 -13.69 -6.51
CA VAL A 17 -19.49 -13.67 -7.96
C VAL A 17 -18.21 -13.47 -8.78
N ARG A 18 -17.26 -12.66 -8.30
CA ARG A 18 -15.98 -12.42 -8.99
C ARG A 18 -15.04 -13.63 -8.97
N SER A 19 -15.10 -14.46 -7.93
CA SER A 19 -14.31 -15.70 -7.82
C SER A 19 -14.71 -16.76 -8.86
N LEU A 20 -15.98 -16.77 -9.27
CA LEU A 20 -16.53 -17.75 -10.22
C LEU A 20 -16.37 -17.34 -11.69
N LEU A 21 -15.94 -16.11 -11.96
CA LEU A 21 -15.71 -15.64 -13.32
C LEU A 21 -14.24 -15.89 -13.73
N PRO A 22 -13.99 -16.33 -14.96
CA PRO A 22 -12.63 -16.42 -15.47
C PRO A 22 -11.97 -15.04 -15.42
N ASN A 23 -10.69 -15.03 -15.05
CA ASN A 23 -9.92 -13.79 -15.00
C ASN A 23 -9.93 -13.09 -16.38
N PRO A 24 -10.14 -11.76 -16.42
CA PRO A 24 -10.12 -11.01 -17.68
C PRO A 24 -8.80 -11.25 -18.44
N PRO A 25 -8.82 -11.27 -19.79
CA PRO A 25 -7.59 -11.39 -20.57
C PRO A 25 -6.62 -10.26 -20.20
N GLY A 26 -5.37 -10.62 -19.90
CA GLY A 26 -4.34 -9.70 -19.38
C GLY A 26 -4.24 -9.64 -17.85
N THR A 27 -5.10 -10.33 -17.12
CA THR A 27 -4.97 -10.45 -15.66
C THR A 27 -3.88 -11.44 -15.32
N LEU A 28 -2.88 -11.00 -14.56
CA LEU A 28 -1.85 -11.89 -14.01
C LEU A 28 -2.55 -12.97 -13.18
N LYS A 29 -2.21 -14.23 -13.43
CA LYS A 29 -2.67 -15.32 -12.58
C LYS A 29 -1.96 -15.19 -11.23
N PRO A 30 -2.65 -15.41 -10.09
CA PRO A 30 -1.96 -15.54 -8.82
C PRO A 30 -0.86 -16.58 -8.92
N GLU A 31 0.30 -16.28 -8.35
CA GLU A 31 1.41 -17.22 -8.28
C GLU A 31 0.99 -18.50 -7.53
N GLU A 32 1.62 -19.62 -7.88
CA GLU A 32 1.43 -20.86 -7.13
C GLU A 32 1.81 -20.62 -5.65
N PRO A 33 1.03 -21.11 -4.67
CA PRO A 33 1.30 -20.88 -3.25
C PRO A 33 2.74 -21.18 -2.80
N LYS A 34 3.38 -22.19 -3.40
CA LYS A 34 4.76 -22.55 -3.11
C LYS A 34 5.74 -21.45 -3.53
N THR A 35 5.61 -20.97 -4.77
CA THR A 35 6.43 -19.89 -5.32
C THR A 35 6.24 -18.58 -4.54
N ALA A 36 5.00 -18.29 -4.13
CA ALA A 36 4.70 -17.11 -3.31
C ALA A 36 5.38 -17.16 -1.93
N TYR A 37 5.43 -18.34 -1.29
CA TYR A 37 6.14 -18.52 -0.03
C TYR A 37 7.64 -18.26 -0.17
N GLU A 38 8.29 -18.85 -1.17
CA GLU A 38 9.73 -18.70 -1.41
C GLU A 38 10.10 -17.21 -1.66
N LEU A 39 9.24 -16.46 -2.37
CA LEU A 39 9.43 -15.03 -2.56
C LEU A 39 9.31 -14.24 -1.26
N VAL A 40 8.33 -14.54 -0.42
CA VAL A 40 8.15 -13.88 0.88
C VAL A 40 9.30 -14.24 1.83
N GLU A 41 9.76 -15.49 1.83
CA GLU A 41 10.93 -15.92 2.58
C GLU A 41 12.17 -15.10 2.18
N ASN A 42 12.37 -14.85 0.89
CA ASN A 42 13.46 -14.01 0.41
C ASN A 42 13.37 -12.55 0.89
N PHE A 43 12.18 -12.02 1.18
CA PHE A 43 12.06 -10.68 1.75
C PHE A 43 12.50 -10.61 3.22
N THR A 44 12.56 -11.74 3.93
CA THR A 44 12.99 -11.77 5.34
C THR A 44 14.48 -11.47 5.54
N TYR A 45 15.29 -11.54 4.47
CA TYR A 45 16.71 -11.14 4.51
C TYR A 45 16.90 -9.62 4.62
N TYR A 46 15.87 -8.81 4.33
CA TYR A 46 15.93 -7.37 4.49
C TYR A 46 15.60 -6.95 5.92
N PRO A 47 16.20 -5.84 6.42
CA PRO A 47 15.84 -5.30 7.73
C PRO A 47 14.34 -4.99 7.83
N LEU A 48 13.69 -5.52 8.87
CA LEU A 48 12.27 -5.31 9.13
C LEU A 48 12.06 -4.33 10.29
N VAL A 49 11.14 -3.38 10.10
CA VAL A 49 10.66 -2.52 11.17
C VAL A 49 9.46 -3.19 11.83
N GLN A 50 9.58 -3.50 13.13
CA GLN A 50 8.47 -4.06 13.90
C GLN A 50 7.44 -2.98 14.20
N ILE A 51 6.16 -3.32 14.05
CA ILE A 51 5.06 -2.42 14.35
C ILE A 51 4.75 -2.51 15.85
N GLU A 52 5.26 -1.54 16.59
CA GLU A 52 5.03 -1.39 18.03
C GLU A 52 3.99 -0.28 18.30
N PRO A 53 3.34 -0.26 19.48
CA PRO A 53 2.34 0.76 19.83
C PRO A 53 2.78 2.21 19.60
N PRO A 54 4.03 2.63 19.91
CA PRO A 54 4.47 4.00 19.62
C PRO A 54 4.42 4.34 18.13
N LEU A 55 4.77 3.38 17.25
CA LEU A 55 4.74 3.58 15.81
C LEU A 55 3.31 3.75 15.30
N ILE A 56 2.37 2.97 15.85
CA ILE A 56 0.94 3.07 15.54
C ILE A 56 0.41 4.45 15.93
N LEU A 57 0.75 4.95 17.13
CA LEU A 57 0.30 6.26 17.59
C LEU A 57 0.85 7.39 16.72
N SER A 58 2.14 7.34 16.35
CA SER A 58 2.74 8.28 15.39
C SER A 58 2.04 8.23 14.03
N ALA A 59 1.71 7.02 13.54
CA ALA A 59 1.01 6.86 12.27
C ALA A 59 -0.40 7.47 12.30
N ILE A 60 -1.13 7.34 13.41
CA ILE A 60 -2.44 8.00 13.59
C ILE A 60 -2.30 9.51 13.54
N GLN A 61 -1.27 10.08 14.19
CA GLN A 61 -1.01 11.50 14.14
C GLN A 61 -0.70 11.95 12.70
N ARG A 62 0.22 11.25 12.02
CA ARG A 62 0.62 11.61 10.65
C ARG A 62 -0.51 11.47 9.63
N HIS A 63 -1.33 10.43 9.78
CA HIS A 63 -2.54 10.24 8.98
C HIS A 63 -3.44 11.50 9.03
N ARG A 64 -3.61 12.09 10.21
CA ARG A 64 -4.42 13.30 10.40
C ARG A 64 -3.75 14.56 9.87
N GLU A 65 -2.43 14.67 10.01
CA GLU A 65 -1.66 15.84 9.56
C GLU A 65 -1.54 15.91 8.04
N LEU A 66 -1.30 14.78 7.38
CA LEU A 66 -1.08 14.71 5.93
C LEU A 66 -2.33 14.32 5.14
N LEU A 67 -3.41 13.92 5.80
CA LEU A 67 -4.65 13.45 5.17
C LEU A 67 -4.45 12.29 4.17
N VAL A 68 -3.43 11.45 4.41
CA VAL A 68 -3.14 10.21 3.64
C VAL A 68 -3.85 9.02 4.25
N SER A 69 -3.80 7.80 3.69
CA SER A 69 -4.37 6.63 4.38
C SER A 69 -3.59 6.29 5.66
N PHE A 70 -4.22 5.61 6.62
CA PHE A 70 -3.51 5.16 7.83
C PHE A 70 -2.32 4.23 7.49
N TRP A 71 -2.47 3.36 6.50
CA TRP A 71 -1.41 2.43 6.08
C TRP A 71 -0.22 3.18 5.44
N ASP A 72 -0.48 4.19 4.62
CA ASP A 72 0.58 5.04 4.06
C ASP A 72 1.31 5.81 5.17
N ALA A 73 0.56 6.34 6.14
CA ALA A 73 1.15 7.01 7.29
C ALA A 73 2.02 6.05 8.12
N LEU A 74 1.61 4.79 8.29
CA LEU A 74 2.39 3.77 8.99
C LEU A 74 3.68 3.42 8.25
N ILE A 75 3.63 3.32 6.91
CA ILE A 75 4.82 3.10 6.07
C ILE A 75 5.79 4.29 6.18
N ILE A 76 5.27 5.52 6.15
CA ILE A 76 6.08 6.74 6.32
C ILE A 76 6.78 6.73 7.68
N GLU A 77 6.05 6.48 8.77
CA GLU A 77 6.62 6.45 10.13
C GLU A 77 7.64 5.33 10.29
N ALA A 78 7.40 4.14 9.72
CA ALA A 78 8.37 3.04 9.74
C ALA A 78 9.67 3.41 9.01
N ALA A 79 9.56 4.09 7.86
CA ALA A 79 10.69 4.58 7.09
C ALA A 79 11.47 5.69 7.84
N LEU A 80 10.78 6.60 8.52
CA LEU A 80 11.42 7.62 9.35
C LEU A 80 12.16 6.97 10.54
N LEU A 81 11.55 5.97 11.18
CA LEU A 81 12.16 5.23 12.29
C LEU A 81 13.44 4.49 11.88
N SER A 82 13.49 3.93 10.67
CA SER A 82 14.68 3.26 10.13
C SER A 82 15.70 4.20 9.50
N ASN A 83 15.49 5.52 9.56
CA ASN A 83 16.30 6.55 8.89
C ASN A 83 16.38 6.38 7.35
N CYS A 84 15.36 5.79 6.74
CA CYS A 84 15.25 5.77 5.28
C CYS A 84 15.08 7.19 4.73
N THR A 85 15.79 7.50 3.65
CA THR A 85 15.69 8.79 2.96
C THR A 85 14.72 8.75 1.78
N ILE A 86 14.34 7.56 1.31
CA ILE A 86 13.45 7.35 0.18
C ILE A 86 12.42 6.26 0.51
N VAL A 87 11.14 6.52 0.20
CA VAL A 87 10.09 5.50 0.12
C VAL A 87 9.69 5.35 -1.33
N LEU A 88 9.72 4.12 -1.85
CA LEU A 88 9.23 3.81 -3.18
C LEU A 88 7.75 3.47 -3.11
N SER A 89 6.91 4.22 -3.81
CA SER A 89 5.47 3.96 -3.86
C SER A 89 4.85 4.48 -5.16
N GLU A 90 4.02 3.66 -5.79
CA GLU A 90 3.27 4.04 -7.00
C GLU A 90 2.04 4.90 -6.68
N ASP A 91 1.40 4.61 -5.54
CA ASP A 91 0.12 5.21 -5.14
C ASP A 91 0.30 6.56 -4.44
N MET A 92 1.49 6.81 -3.86
CA MET A 92 1.78 8.05 -3.15
C MET A 92 2.34 9.13 -4.09
N GLN A 93 2.23 10.39 -3.66
CA GLN A 93 2.65 11.54 -4.46
C GLN A 93 4.17 11.59 -4.66
N ASP A 94 4.63 11.40 -5.91
CA ASP A 94 6.05 11.50 -6.26
C ASP A 94 6.62 12.89 -5.90
N GLY A 95 7.82 12.88 -5.31
CA GLY A 95 8.56 14.09 -4.95
C GLY A 95 8.10 14.73 -3.63
N GLN A 96 7.05 14.22 -2.99
CA GLN A 96 6.63 14.70 -1.67
C GLN A 96 7.76 14.49 -0.64
N ARG A 97 8.10 15.54 0.10
CA ARG A 97 9.11 15.52 1.16
C ARG A 97 8.44 15.51 2.52
N ILE A 98 8.84 14.58 3.38
CA ILE A 98 8.35 14.42 4.75
C ILE A 98 9.49 14.79 5.72
N ASP A 99 9.20 15.71 6.63
CA ASP A 99 10.10 16.20 7.70
C ASP A 99 11.51 16.59 7.22
N ASN A 100 11.62 17.01 5.96
CA ASN A 100 12.88 17.27 5.23
C ASN A 100 13.88 16.10 5.19
N LYS A 101 13.51 14.90 5.66
CA LYS A 101 14.37 13.71 5.78
C LYS A 101 14.04 12.62 4.77
N LEU A 102 12.74 12.42 4.52
CA LEU A 102 12.23 11.36 3.66
C LEU A 102 11.62 11.95 2.39
N THR A 103 11.86 11.32 1.25
CA THR A 103 11.25 11.68 -0.04
C THR A 103 10.50 10.49 -0.62
N ILE A 104 9.26 10.70 -1.04
CA ILE A 104 8.49 9.68 -1.76
C ILE A 104 8.91 9.71 -3.22
N ARG A 105 9.15 8.52 -3.79
CA ARG A 105 9.49 8.33 -5.20
C ARG A 105 8.64 7.26 -5.83
N ASN A 106 8.02 7.57 -6.95
CA ASN A 106 7.33 6.57 -7.75
C ASN A 106 8.37 5.88 -8.67
N PRO A 107 8.54 4.54 -8.59
CA PRO A 107 9.55 3.84 -9.39
C PRO A 107 9.20 3.76 -10.89
N PHE A 108 7.95 4.02 -11.26
CA PHE A 108 7.44 3.92 -12.63
C PHE A 108 7.47 5.25 -13.39
N VAL A 109 7.72 6.38 -12.72
CA VAL A 109 8.05 7.63 -13.40
C VAL A 109 9.49 7.54 -13.90
N SER A 110 9.64 7.00 -15.11
CA SER A 110 10.91 6.95 -15.81
C SER A 110 11.50 8.35 -15.95
N ARG A 111 12.71 8.56 -15.41
CA ARG A 111 13.66 9.47 -16.06
C ARG A 111 13.96 8.83 -17.41
N HIS A 112 13.35 9.32 -18.48
CA HIS A 112 13.85 9.05 -19.82
C HIS A 112 15.26 9.64 -19.88
N SER A 113 16.27 8.84 -19.57
CA SER A 113 17.65 9.12 -19.93
C SER A 113 17.71 8.98 -21.44
N SER A 114 17.57 10.09 -22.15
CA SER A 114 17.98 10.18 -23.55
C SER A 114 19.46 9.82 -23.61
N VAL A 115 19.75 8.60 -24.04
CA VAL A 115 21.07 8.15 -24.49
C VAL A 115 20.98 8.03 -26.01
#